data_AF-A0A291QLD9-F1
#
_entry.id   AF-A0A291QLD9-F1
#
_cell.length_a   1.000
_cell.length_b   1.000
_cell.length_c   1.000
_cell.angle_alpha   90.00
_cell.angle_beta   90.00
_cell.angle_gamma   90.00
#
_symmetry.space_group_name_H-M   'P 1'
#
loop_
_entity.id
_entity.type
_entity.pdbx_description
1 polymer ?
#
loop_
_entity_poly.entity_id
_entity_poly.type
_entity_poly.pdbx_seq_one_letter_code
_entity_poly.pdbx_strand_id
1 'polypeptide(L)'
;MWLAVGLVIGGGGVGAAWALNGDGTTSESGTAAADAHAACEALDGFDESRYTEKGPTGEIAVNRYAAAGAFSASAAAGDERYEPLAQAIRRSQERHARVFDFDAAAKRDLDKARGICRDL
;
A
#
# COMPACT_ATOMS: atom_id res chain seq x y z
N MET A 1 8.25 46.51 -5.80
CA MET A 1 9.49 46.82 -5.05
C MET A 1 9.96 45.52 -4.41
N TRP A 2 11.12 45.04 -4.83
CA TRP A 2 11.76 43.80 -4.37
C TRP A 2 12.22 43.87 -2.90
N LEU A 3 12.18 42.74 -2.19
CA LEU A 3 13.26 42.31 -1.29
C LEU A 3 13.36 40.78 -1.30
N ALA A 4 14.29 40.26 -2.08
CA ALA A 4 14.83 38.92 -1.95
C ALA A 4 15.85 38.91 -0.80
N VAL A 5 15.68 38.02 0.18
CA VAL A 5 16.76 37.60 1.08
C VAL A 5 16.58 36.11 1.35
N GLY A 6 17.55 35.33 0.91
CA GLY A 6 17.61 33.89 1.14
C GLY A 6 18.79 33.24 0.45
N LEU A 7 19.97 33.87 0.55
CA LEU A 7 21.25 33.30 0.14
C LEU A 7 21.69 32.26 1.19
N VAL A 8 21.65 30.97 0.84
CA VAL A 8 22.50 29.96 1.47
C VAL A 8 23.32 29.29 0.37
N ILE A 9 24.58 29.71 0.25
CA ILE A 9 25.61 29.05 -0.55
C ILE A 9 26.56 28.34 0.42
N GLY A 10 26.78 27.05 0.17
CA GLY A 10 27.91 26.26 0.66
C GLY A 10 27.46 24.93 1.27
N GLY A 11 27.78 23.74 0.74
CA GLY A 11 28.61 23.36 -0.40
C GLY A 11 28.76 21.83 -0.42
N GLY A 12 29.12 21.26 -1.57
CA GLY A 12 29.59 19.87 -1.68
C GLY A 12 28.72 18.97 -2.57
N GLY A 13 29.09 18.85 -3.85
CA GLY A 13 28.30 18.20 -4.88
C GLY A 13 28.01 16.72 -4.64
N VAL A 14 26.72 16.38 -4.53
CA VAL A 14 26.02 15.21 -5.08
C VAL A 14 24.50 15.46 -4.93
N GLY A 15 23.97 16.52 -5.54
CA GLY A 15 22.55 16.89 -5.37
C GLY A 15 21.86 17.51 -6.58
N ALA A 16 22.59 17.71 -7.69
CA ALA A 16 22.06 18.45 -8.83
C ALA A 16 21.05 17.67 -9.69
N ALA A 17 20.85 16.37 -9.47
CA ALA A 17 19.92 15.57 -10.26
C ALA A 17 18.48 15.56 -9.72
N TRP A 18 18.24 15.91 -8.45
CA TRP A 18 16.90 15.88 -7.84
C TRP A 18 16.21 17.26 -7.79
N ALA A 19 16.94 18.35 -8.08
CA ALA A 19 16.45 19.70 -7.86
C ALA A 19 15.80 20.38 -9.09
N LEU A 20 15.83 19.75 -10.28
CA LEU A 20 15.35 20.38 -11.53
C LEU A 20 14.03 19.80 -12.08
N ASN A 21 13.33 18.94 -11.31
CA ASN A 21 11.96 18.50 -11.62
C ASN A 21 10.95 18.84 -10.51
N GLY A 22 11.32 19.71 -9.58
CA GLY A 22 10.57 19.98 -8.35
C GLY A 22 9.81 21.29 -8.34
N ASP A 23 9.14 21.67 -9.43
CA ASP A 23 8.08 22.68 -9.34
C ASP A 23 6.84 22.02 -8.74
N GLY A 24 6.80 22.01 -7.40
CA GLY A 24 5.59 21.69 -6.64
C GLY A 24 5.43 20.22 -6.24
N THR A 25 6.35 19.68 -5.44
CA THR A 25 5.99 18.58 -4.54
C THR A 25 6.16 19.06 -3.11
N THR A 26 5.07 19.62 -2.56
CA THR A 26 4.69 19.25 -1.21
C THR A 26 4.98 17.77 -1.04
N SER A 27 5.69 17.38 0.00
CA SER A 27 5.69 15.98 0.43
C SER A 27 4.22 15.57 0.59
N GLU A 28 3.62 14.98 -0.44
CA GLU A 28 2.25 14.49 -0.38
C GLU A 28 2.31 13.32 0.60
N SER A 29 1.81 13.57 1.81
CA SER A 29 1.16 12.54 2.61
C SER A 29 0.32 11.67 1.67
N GLY A 30 0.51 10.34 1.74
CA GLY A 30 0.02 9.36 0.77
C GLY A 30 -1.40 9.64 0.27
N THR A 31 -1.55 9.70 -1.05
CA THR A 31 -2.85 9.85 -1.68
C THR A 31 -3.62 8.52 -1.62
N ALA A 32 -4.95 8.57 -1.69
CA ALA A 32 -5.78 7.36 -1.74
C ALA A 32 -5.35 6.40 -2.86
N ALA A 33 -4.91 6.94 -4.00
CA ALA A 33 -4.38 6.16 -5.12
C ALA A 33 -3.04 5.48 -4.78
N ALA A 34 -2.11 6.19 -4.12
CA ALA A 34 -0.85 5.61 -3.69
C ALA A 34 -1.07 4.47 -2.68
N ASP A 35 -2.00 4.65 -1.74
CA ASP A 35 -2.38 3.61 -0.80
C ASP A 35 -3.03 2.40 -1.51
N ALA A 36 -3.88 2.62 -2.51
CA ALA A 36 -4.46 1.52 -3.30
C ALA A 36 -3.37 0.71 -4.02
N HIS A 37 -2.39 1.36 -4.65
CA HIS A 37 -1.27 0.67 -5.28
C HIS A 37 -0.39 -0.06 -4.26
N ALA A 38 -0.11 0.54 -3.10
CA ALA A 38 0.65 -0.11 -2.03
C ALA A 38 -0.08 -1.34 -1.48
N ALA A 39 -1.41 -1.29 -1.37
CA ALA A 39 -2.22 -2.45 -0.99
C ALA A 39 -2.10 -3.58 -2.02
N CYS A 40 -2.15 -3.24 -3.31
CA CYS A 40 -2.00 -4.20 -4.40
C CYS A 40 -0.60 -4.82 -4.47
N GLU A 41 0.46 -4.04 -4.26
CA GLU A 41 1.83 -4.56 -4.19
C GLU A 41 2.02 -5.49 -2.98
N ALA A 42 1.45 -5.14 -1.82
CA ALA A 42 1.46 -6.00 -0.66
C ALA A 42 0.72 -7.32 -0.91
N LEU A 43 -0.43 -7.25 -1.60
CA LEU A 43 -1.25 -8.42 -1.94
C LEU A 43 -0.62 -9.31 -3.02
N ASP A 44 0.09 -8.73 -3.99
CA ASP A 44 0.84 -9.49 -5.00
C ASP A 44 1.97 -10.32 -4.37
N GLY A 45 2.67 -9.74 -3.40
CA GLY A 45 3.67 -10.43 -2.60
C GLY A 45 3.12 -11.38 -1.53
N PHE A 46 1.80 -11.53 -1.42
CA PHE A 46 1.17 -12.38 -0.41
C PHE A 46 0.76 -13.74 -0.99
N ASP A 47 1.32 -14.80 -0.39
CA ASP A 47 1.03 -16.20 -0.65
C ASP A 47 0.41 -16.84 0.60
N GLU A 48 -0.87 -17.24 0.50
CA GLU A 48 -1.65 -17.85 1.57
C GLU A 48 -0.97 -19.10 2.15
N SER A 49 -0.26 -19.87 1.32
CA SER A 49 0.39 -21.13 1.75
C SER A 49 1.57 -20.89 2.70
N ARG A 50 2.16 -19.69 2.64
CA ARG A 50 3.30 -19.28 3.46
C ARG A 50 2.90 -18.68 4.79
N TYR A 51 1.62 -18.32 4.97
CA TYR A 51 1.15 -17.56 6.13
C TYR A 51 1.45 -18.24 7.47
N THR A 52 1.43 -19.57 7.52
CA THR A 52 1.70 -20.36 8.73
C THR A 52 3.14 -20.89 8.81
N GLU A 53 3.99 -20.57 7.84
CA GLU A 53 5.40 -20.96 7.90
C GLU A 53 6.10 -20.29 9.08
N LYS A 54 7.12 -20.96 9.62
CA LYS A 54 7.93 -20.39 10.69
C LYS A 54 9.09 -19.59 10.13
N GLY A 55 9.50 -18.56 10.86
CA GLY A 55 10.65 -17.73 10.53
C GLY A 55 10.34 -16.70 9.44
N PRO A 56 11.37 -16.18 8.75
CA PRO A 56 11.23 -15.00 7.90
C PRO A 56 10.18 -15.13 6.80
N THR A 57 10.00 -16.31 6.21
CA THR A 57 9.01 -16.51 5.14
C THR A 57 7.58 -16.26 5.62
N GLY A 58 7.20 -16.83 6.77
CA GLY A 58 5.87 -16.63 7.34
C GLY A 58 5.69 -15.22 7.90
N GLU A 59 6.72 -14.65 8.53
CA GLU A 59 6.70 -13.25 8.98
C GLU A 59 6.44 -12.29 7.82
N ILE A 60 7.10 -12.51 6.68
CA ILE A 60 6.85 -11.72 5.46
C ILE A 60 5.40 -11.90 4.99
N ALA A 61 4.89 -13.14 4.91
CA ALA A 61 3.52 -13.40 4.47
C ALA A 61 2.47 -12.75 5.36
N VAL A 62 2.62 -12.84 6.68
CA VAL A 62 1.73 -12.19 7.68
C VAL A 62 1.75 -10.68 7.51
N ASN A 63 2.95 -10.07 7.42
CA ASN A 63 3.08 -8.62 7.30
C ASN A 63 2.56 -8.10 5.96
N ARG A 64 2.76 -8.83 4.85
CA ARG A 64 2.20 -8.49 3.54
C ARG A 64 0.68 -8.51 3.57
N TYR A 65 0.08 -9.54 4.18
CA TYR A 65 -1.37 -9.62 4.32
C TYR A 65 -1.96 -8.49 5.18
N ALA A 66 -1.31 -8.17 6.30
CA ALA A 66 -1.70 -7.07 7.17
C ALA A 66 -1.57 -5.71 6.47
N ALA A 67 -0.45 -5.48 5.77
CA ALA A 67 -0.20 -4.26 5.00
C ALA A 67 -1.25 -4.03 3.92
N ALA A 68 -1.63 -5.07 3.17
CA ALA A 68 -2.69 -4.98 2.16
C ALA A 68 -4.01 -4.49 2.79
N GLY A 69 -4.36 -4.97 3.99
CA GLY A 69 -5.54 -4.50 4.72
C GLY A 69 -5.43 -3.04 5.16
N ALA A 70 -4.30 -2.65 5.74
CA ALA A 70 -4.08 -1.28 6.22
C ALA A 70 -4.13 -0.25 5.08
N PHE A 71 -3.39 -0.50 4.00
CA PHE A 71 -3.34 0.40 2.85
C PHE A 71 -4.68 0.47 2.11
N SER A 72 -5.36 -0.65 1.89
CA SER A 72 -6.67 -0.60 1.21
C SER A 72 -7.72 0.13 2.04
N ALA A 73 -7.70 0.00 3.36
CA ALA A 73 -8.55 0.78 4.25
C ALA A 73 -8.23 2.28 4.20
N SER A 74 -6.96 2.65 4.18
CA SER A 74 -6.52 4.06 4.02
C SER A 74 -6.98 4.63 2.67
N ALA A 75 -6.81 3.86 1.59
CA ALA A 75 -7.27 4.24 0.25
C ALA A 75 -8.78 4.51 0.22
N ALA A 76 -9.58 3.60 0.76
CA ALA A 76 -11.04 3.76 0.80
C ALA A 76 -11.50 4.94 1.68
N ALA A 77 -10.77 5.23 2.76
CA ALA A 77 -11.04 6.41 3.58
C ALA A 77 -10.71 7.72 2.87
N GLY A 78 -9.69 7.72 1.99
CA GLY A 78 -9.30 8.88 1.20
C GLY A 78 -10.14 9.07 -0.08
N ASP A 79 -10.64 7.99 -0.69
CA ASP A 79 -11.51 8.03 -1.87
C ASP A 79 -12.39 6.77 -1.94
N GLU A 80 -13.72 6.97 -1.94
CA GLU A 80 -14.74 5.92 -1.92
C GLU A 80 -14.65 4.95 -3.11
N ARG A 81 -14.02 5.35 -4.22
CA ARG A 81 -13.81 4.46 -5.38
C ARG A 81 -13.03 3.19 -5.02
N TYR A 82 -12.20 3.23 -3.97
CA TYR A 82 -11.37 2.11 -3.52
C TYR A 82 -12.05 1.22 -2.47
N GLU A 83 -13.27 1.57 -2.05
CA GLU A 83 -14.08 0.75 -1.12
C GLU A 83 -14.22 -0.73 -1.57
N PRO A 84 -14.41 -1.06 -2.86
CA PRO A 84 -14.48 -2.46 -3.29
C PRO A 84 -13.21 -3.27 -3.00
N LEU A 85 -12.02 -2.64 -3.11
CA LEU A 85 -10.73 -3.27 -2.80
C LEU A 85 -10.63 -3.53 -1.29
N ALA A 86 -10.88 -2.49 -0.48
CA ALA A 86 -10.85 -2.57 0.97
C ALA A 86 -11.81 -3.63 1.51
N GLN A 87 -13.04 -3.68 0.99
CA GLN A 87 -14.01 -4.68 1.42
C GLN A 87 -13.62 -6.11 1.04
N ALA A 88 -13.03 -6.33 -0.13
CA ALA A 88 -12.56 -7.65 -0.52
C ALA A 88 -11.45 -8.15 0.43
N ILE A 89 -10.44 -7.31 0.70
CA ILE A 89 -9.36 -7.67 1.62
C ILE A 89 -9.90 -7.84 3.06
N ARG A 90 -10.76 -6.94 3.54
CA ARG A 90 -11.36 -7.00 4.87
C ARG A 90 -12.18 -8.28 5.07
N ARG A 91 -13.03 -8.67 4.11
CA ARG A 91 -13.82 -9.91 4.25
C ARG A 91 -12.94 -11.16 4.32
N SER A 92 -11.85 -11.19 3.56
CA SER A 92 -10.84 -12.25 3.70
C SER A 92 -10.24 -12.27 5.11
N GLN A 93 -9.81 -11.10 5.62
CA GLN A 93 -9.20 -10.98 6.95
C GLN A 93 -10.16 -11.36 8.08
N GLU A 94 -11.41 -10.90 8.01
CA GLU A 94 -12.45 -11.27 8.95
C GLU A 94 -12.75 -12.77 8.91
N ARG A 95 -12.74 -13.39 7.73
CA ARG A 95 -12.93 -14.83 7.60
C ARG A 95 -11.76 -15.58 8.21
N HIS A 96 -10.53 -15.22 7.84
CA HIS A 96 -9.32 -15.81 8.38
C HIS A 96 -9.26 -15.68 9.91
N ALA A 97 -9.58 -14.52 10.48
CA ALA A 97 -9.60 -14.31 11.92
C ALA A 97 -10.63 -15.18 12.66
N ARG A 98 -11.72 -15.59 11.98
CA ARG A 98 -12.76 -16.45 12.56
C ARG A 98 -12.45 -17.94 12.46
N VAL A 99 -11.83 -18.38 11.36
CA VAL A 99 -11.63 -19.81 11.06
C VAL A 99 -10.18 -20.25 11.11
N PHE A 100 -9.24 -19.32 11.28
CA PHE A 100 -7.79 -19.52 11.31
C PHE A 100 -7.23 -20.26 10.09
N ASP A 101 -7.88 -20.07 8.93
CA ASP A 101 -7.50 -20.69 7.65
C ASP A 101 -7.91 -19.79 6.47
N PHE A 102 -7.25 -19.97 5.33
CA PHE A 102 -7.66 -19.41 4.04
C PHE A 102 -8.58 -20.39 3.32
N ASP A 103 -9.79 -20.53 3.85
CA ASP A 103 -10.82 -21.38 3.27
C ASP A 103 -11.33 -20.84 1.91
N ALA A 104 -12.23 -21.58 1.28
CA ALA A 104 -12.77 -21.20 -0.03
C ALA A 104 -13.46 -19.83 -0.03
N ALA A 105 -13.96 -19.33 1.10
CA ALA A 105 -14.53 -17.99 1.17
C ALA A 105 -13.44 -16.92 1.24
N ALA A 106 -12.45 -17.11 2.13
CA ALA A 106 -11.31 -16.19 2.26
C ALA A 106 -10.53 -16.07 0.94
N LYS A 107 -10.31 -17.19 0.25
CA LYS A 107 -9.61 -17.23 -1.05
C LYS A 107 -10.39 -16.51 -2.15
N ARG A 108 -11.70 -16.73 -2.27
CA ARG A 108 -12.53 -16.00 -3.23
C ARG A 108 -12.47 -14.48 -3.04
N ASP A 109 -12.44 -14.02 -1.80
CA ASP A 109 -12.31 -12.58 -1.51
C ASP A 109 -10.91 -12.05 -1.87
N LEU A 110 -9.84 -12.83 -1.66
CA LEU A 110 -8.49 -12.49 -2.13
C LEU A 110 -8.40 -12.45 -3.66
N ASP A 111 -8.99 -13.43 -4.34
CA ASP A 111 -9.03 -13.48 -5.81
C ASP A 111 -9.78 -12.28 -6.39
N LYS A 112 -10.87 -11.86 -5.73
CA LYS A 112 -11.58 -10.63 -6.08
C LYS A 112 -10.69 -9.39 -5.87
N ALA A 113 -9.99 -9.29 -4.74
CA ALA A 113 -9.06 -8.19 -4.49
C ALA A 113 -7.93 -8.14 -5.54
N ARG A 114 -7.32 -9.29 -5.85
CA ARG A 114 -6.32 -9.42 -6.93
C ARG A 114 -6.89 -9.06 -8.31
N GLY A 115 -8.16 -9.35 -8.55
CA GLY A 115 -8.90 -8.89 -9.73
C GLY A 115 -8.95 -7.38 -9.83
N ILE A 116 -9.41 -6.71 -8.78
CA ILE A 116 -9.46 -5.25 -8.71
C ILE A 116 -8.07 -4.64 -8.91
N CYS A 117 -7.03 -5.24 -8.32
CA CYS A 117 -5.66 -4.79 -8.47
C CYS A 117 -5.10 -4.85 -9.90
N ARG A 118 -5.63 -5.73 -10.77
CA ARG A 118 -5.22 -5.77 -12.18
C ARG A 118 -5.87 -4.65 -13.02
N ASP A 119 -6.98 -4.10 -12.53
CA ASP A 119 -7.74 -3.05 -13.20
C ASP A 119 -7.38 -1.64 -12.67
N LEU A 120 -6.42 -1.55 -11.73
CA LEU A 120 -5.97 -0.33 -11.06
C LEU A 120 -4.84 0.39 -11.79
#